data_AF-A0ABD5EWK4-F1
#
_entry.id   AF-A0ABD5EWK4-F1
#
_cell.length_a   1.000
_cell.length_b   1.000
_cell.length_c   1.000
_cell.angle_alpha   90.00
_cell.angle_beta   90.00
_cell.angle_gamma   90.00
#
_symmetry.space_group_name_H-M   'P 1'
#
loop_
_entity.id
_entity.type
_entity.pdbx_description
1 polymer ?
#
loop_
_entity_poly.entity_id
_entity_poly.type
_entity_poly.pdbx_seq_one_letter_code
_entity_poly.pdbx_strand_id
1 'polypeptide(L)'
;MTPTPRRAAGSPRDRAAGLADLTWPEVPRDVLVLVPLGSTEQHGPHLPFDTDSVIAAAVAQRVAELLPAREEGGVLVAPALAYGASGEHAGFPGTVSIGDSALRIVVVEMVRSLGIWAGRIVFVNGHGGNVAALDDAVGQMRAEGHDVAWTGCDVPGGDPHAGRTETSVMLHLAPDRVRLDAAVAGDTRPLAVLLPELRARGVRGVAPSGVLGDPTGATAEEGLRTVRAMTAGALRRITTGVPDARGRLVVPEAPEVWETPETPEAPDTPQVWETSDASEAPSAPASAPAPAPTGRPEAERVAR
;
A
#
# COMPACT_ATOMS: atom_id res chain seq x y z
N MET A 1 1.50 0.51 -54.25
CA MET A 1 1.49 0.47 -52.77
C MET A 1 1.59 1.89 -52.26
N THR A 2 0.48 2.46 -51.83
CA THR A 2 0.42 3.82 -51.28
C THR A 2 0.91 3.74 -49.83
N PRO A 3 1.88 4.55 -49.38
CA PRO A 3 2.32 4.52 -48.00
C PRO A 3 1.19 5.05 -47.11
N THR A 4 0.80 4.26 -46.11
CA THR A 4 -0.13 4.68 -45.06
C THR A 4 0.46 5.88 -44.31
N PRO A 5 -0.29 6.97 -44.09
CA PRO A 5 0.26 8.13 -43.38
C PRO A 5 0.52 7.73 -41.93
N ARG A 6 1.78 7.94 -41.48
CA ARG A 6 2.12 7.90 -40.05
C ARG A 6 1.22 8.90 -39.33
N ARG A 7 0.40 8.42 -38.38
CA ARG A 7 -0.22 9.26 -37.36
C ARG A 7 0.88 10.14 -36.78
N ALA A 8 0.69 11.46 -36.79
CA ALA A 8 1.55 12.36 -36.04
C ALA A 8 1.50 11.92 -34.58
N ALA A 9 2.57 11.29 -34.10
CA ALA A 9 2.77 11.08 -32.69
C ALA A 9 2.85 12.47 -32.08
N GLY A 10 1.94 12.78 -31.16
CA GLY A 10 2.14 13.92 -30.25
C GLY A 10 3.52 13.78 -29.60
N SER A 11 4.11 14.91 -29.22
CA SER A 11 5.39 14.95 -28.50
C SER A 11 5.48 13.79 -27.49
N PRO A 12 6.54 12.96 -27.50
CA PRO A 12 6.76 11.88 -26.51
C PRO A 12 6.69 12.36 -25.06
N ARG A 13 6.77 13.68 -24.83
CA ARG A 13 6.72 14.33 -23.53
C ARG A 13 5.31 14.41 -22.91
N ASP A 14 4.24 14.17 -23.68
CA ASP A 14 2.86 14.45 -23.23
C ASP A 14 2.05 13.22 -22.79
N ARG A 15 2.64 12.02 -22.73
CA ARG A 15 1.92 10.81 -22.28
C ARG A 15 2.76 9.98 -21.31
N ALA A 16 2.11 9.45 -20.28
CA ALA A 16 2.62 8.31 -19.53
C ALA A 16 3.01 7.19 -20.51
N ALA A 17 4.28 6.82 -20.51
CA ALA A 17 4.82 5.79 -21.40
C ALA A 17 5.25 4.57 -20.59
N GLY A 18 4.92 3.38 -21.10
CA GLY A 18 5.51 2.15 -20.61
C GLY A 18 6.97 2.09 -21.03
N LEU A 19 7.88 1.84 -20.08
CA LEU A 19 9.30 1.70 -20.37
C LEU A 19 9.57 0.58 -21.40
N ALA A 20 8.72 -0.45 -21.43
CA ALA A 20 8.80 -1.55 -22.39
C ALA A 20 8.58 -1.13 -23.86
N ASP A 21 7.92 0.00 -24.10
CA ASP A 21 7.61 0.50 -25.44
C ASP A 21 8.64 1.52 -25.94
N LEU A 22 9.61 1.90 -25.11
CA LEU A 22 10.63 2.91 -25.40
C LEU A 22 11.97 2.26 -25.77
N THR A 23 12.75 2.96 -26.58
CA THR A 23 14.17 2.70 -26.78
C THR A 23 15.00 3.57 -25.84
N TRP A 24 16.22 3.13 -25.48
CA TRP A 24 17.04 3.83 -24.48
C TRP A 24 17.28 5.33 -24.76
N PRO A 25 17.37 5.84 -26.00
CA PRO A 25 17.51 7.28 -26.24
C PRO A 25 16.24 8.10 -25.95
N GLU A 26 15.08 7.45 -25.87
CA GLU A 26 13.78 8.09 -25.58
C GLU A 26 13.50 8.21 -24.07
N VAL A 27 14.29 7.51 -23.23
CA VAL A 27 14.13 7.50 -21.78
C VAL A 27 14.65 8.82 -21.20
N PRO A 28 13.80 9.66 -20.57
CA PRO A 28 14.25 10.87 -19.91
C PRO A 28 15.02 10.54 -18.63
N ARG A 29 15.78 11.50 -18.12
CA ARG A 29 16.40 11.44 -16.78
C ARG A 29 15.49 12.09 -15.75
N ASP A 30 15.75 11.78 -14.49
CA ASP A 30 15.12 12.41 -13.32
C ASP A 30 13.59 12.24 -13.28
N VAL A 31 13.11 11.14 -13.89
CA VAL A 31 11.68 10.81 -13.99
C VAL A 31 11.17 10.11 -12.74
N LEU A 32 9.85 10.10 -12.55
CA LEU A 32 9.21 9.15 -11.64
C LEU A 32 9.04 7.80 -12.35
N VAL A 33 9.57 6.73 -11.77
CA VAL A 33 9.35 5.36 -12.24
C VAL A 33 8.38 4.64 -11.31
N LEU A 34 7.23 4.24 -11.85
CA LEU A 34 6.31 3.33 -11.19
C LEU A 34 6.70 1.89 -11.54
N VAL A 35 6.95 1.05 -10.54
CA VAL A 35 7.31 -0.36 -10.72
C VAL A 35 6.16 -1.24 -10.27
N PRO A 36 5.37 -1.82 -11.20
CA PRO A 36 4.36 -2.81 -10.82
C PRO A 36 5.03 -4.04 -10.23
N LEU A 37 4.58 -4.47 -9.06
CA LEU A 37 5.07 -5.66 -8.37
C LEU A 37 3.87 -6.55 -8.01
N GLY A 38 3.81 -7.71 -8.65
CA GLY A 38 2.78 -8.72 -8.39
C GLY A 38 3.38 -10.01 -7.83
N SER A 39 2.87 -11.13 -8.33
CA SER A 39 3.24 -12.48 -7.93
C SER A 39 2.83 -13.47 -9.05
N THR A 40 3.38 -14.68 -8.96
CA THR A 40 2.93 -15.86 -9.71
C THR A 40 2.38 -16.87 -8.71
N GLU A 41 1.09 -16.77 -8.40
CA GLU A 41 0.42 -17.59 -7.39
C GLU A 41 -0.99 -17.98 -7.79
N GLN A 42 -1.46 -19.09 -7.25
CA GLN A 42 -2.84 -19.54 -7.43
C GLN A 42 -3.82 -18.45 -7.02
N HIS A 43 -4.93 -18.29 -7.73
CA HIS A 43 -6.04 -17.40 -7.34
C HIS A 43 -7.36 -18.15 -7.44
N GLY A 44 -7.45 -19.26 -6.70
CA GLY A 44 -8.54 -20.19 -6.84
C GLY A 44 -8.58 -20.89 -8.20
N PRO A 45 -9.66 -21.62 -8.49
CA PRO A 45 -9.83 -22.34 -9.75
C PRO A 45 -10.22 -21.45 -10.94
N HIS A 46 -10.53 -20.16 -10.72
CA HIS A 46 -11.16 -19.28 -11.71
C HIS A 46 -10.31 -18.12 -12.21
N LEU A 47 -9.25 -17.73 -11.51
CA LEU A 47 -8.38 -16.61 -11.90
C LEU A 47 -6.97 -17.09 -12.31
N PRO A 48 -6.29 -16.34 -13.20
CA PRO A 48 -4.96 -16.69 -13.67
C PRO A 48 -3.87 -16.38 -12.63
N PHE A 49 -2.71 -17.03 -12.79
CA PHE A 49 -1.58 -16.94 -11.85
C PHE A 49 -0.92 -15.57 -11.75
N ASP A 50 -1.12 -14.70 -12.75
CA ASP A 50 -0.55 -13.35 -12.83
C ASP A 50 -1.55 -12.26 -12.42
N THR A 51 -2.64 -12.62 -11.72
CA THR A 51 -3.69 -11.69 -11.29
C THR A 51 -3.10 -10.44 -10.61
N ASP A 52 -2.19 -10.62 -9.64
CA ASP A 52 -1.55 -9.50 -8.94
C ASP A 52 -0.76 -8.59 -9.88
N SER A 53 -0.04 -9.17 -10.84
CA SER A 53 0.75 -8.41 -11.81
C SER A 53 -0.14 -7.63 -12.77
N VAL A 54 -1.25 -8.22 -13.22
CA VAL A 54 -2.24 -7.54 -14.08
C VAL A 54 -2.86 -6.35 -13.33
N ILE A 55 -3.26 -6.54 -12.07
CA ILE A 55 -3.86 -5.50 -11.24
C ILE A 55 -2.84 -4.38 -10.97
N ALA A 56 -1.65 -4.72 -10.49
CA ALA A 56 -0.59 -3.76 -10.19
C ALA A 56 -0.21 -2.92 -11.42
N ALA A 57 -0.05 -3.56 -12.58
CA ALA A 57 0.28 -2.85 -13.82
C ALA A 57 -0.85 -1.93 -14.27
N ALA A 58 -2.10 -2.39 -14.17
CA ALA A 58 -3.27 -1.60 -14.54
C ALA A 58 -3.48 -0.38 -13.62
N VAL A 59 -3.16 -0.49 -12.34
CA VAL A 59 -3.18 0.63 -11.39
C VAL A 59 -2.03 1.59 -11.68
N ALA A 60 -0.80 1.09 -11.84
CA ALA A 60 0.37 1.92 -12.14
C ALA A 60 0.19 2.73 -13.44
N GLN A 61 -0.31 2.09 -14.50
CA GLN A 61 -0.58 2.74 -15.78
C GLN A 61 -1.60 3.88 -15.65
N ARG A 62 -2.73 3.62 -14.98
CA ARG A 62 -3.75 4.66 -14.76
C ARG A 62 -3.26 5.80 -13.87
N VAL A 63 -2.46 5.50 -12.85
CA VAL A 63 -1.82 6.54 -12.02
C VAL A 63 -0.91 7.40 -12.88
N ALA A 64 -0.06 6.79 -13.72
CA ALA A 64 0.82 7.54 -14.60
C ALA A 64 0.05 8.45 -15.56
N GLU A 65 -1.06 7.97 -16.13
CA GLU A 65 -1.94 8.75 -17.01
C GLU A 65 -2.63 9.95 -16.31
N LEU A 66 -2.89 9.83 -15.01
CA LEU A 66 -3.58 10.87 -14.22
C LEU A 66 -2.63 11.84 -13.53
N LEU A 67 -1.35 11.47 -13.36
CA LEU A 67 -0.38 12.39 -12.82
C LEU A 67 -0.23 13.56 -13.79
N PRO A 68 -0.36 14.82 -13.31
CA PRO A 68 -0.08 15.96 -14.16
C PRO A 68 1.35 15.80 -14.68
N ALA A 69 1.57 16.10 -15.96
CA ALA A 69 2.90 16.14 -16.54
C ALA A 69 3.74 17.05 -15.64
N ARG A 70 4.54 16.44 -14.74
CA ARG A 70 5.34 17.22 -13.81
C ARG A 70 6.25 18.06 -14.66
N GLU A 71 6.35 19.34 -14.31
CA GLU A 71 7.38 20.19 -14.86
C GLU A 71 8.72 19.46 -14.63
N GLU A 72 9.35 19.11 -15.75
CA GLU A 72 10.74 18.65 -15.93
C GLU A 72 11.07 17.14 -15.96
N GLY A 73 10.26 16.20 -15.44
CA GLY A 73 10.66 14.77 -15.38
C GLY A 73 9.80 13.74 -16.14
N GLY A 74 8.48 13.92 -16.21
CA GLY A 74 7.58 12.86 -16.73
C GLY A 74 7.46 11.62 -15.81
N VAL A 75 6.62 10.67 -16.22
CA VAL A 75 6.33 9.42 -15.47
C VAL A 75 6.46 8.22 -16.40
N LEU A 76 7.22 7.21 -15.99
CA LEU A 76 7.36 5.94 -16.69
C LEU A 76 6.81 4.79 -15.85
N VAL A 77 6.23 3.79 -16.51
CA VAL A 77 5.84 2.52 -15.88
C VAL A 77 6.82 1.43 -16.32
N ALA A 78 7.55 0.85 -15.37
CA ALA A 78 8.46 -0.26 -15.64
C ALA A 78 7.69 -1.55 -15.99
N PRO A 79 8.34 -2.52 -16.67
CA PRO A 79 7.78 -3.87 -16.77
C PRO A 79 7.46 -4.44 -15.37
N ALA A 80 6.37 -5.19 -15.27
CA ALA A 80 5.95 -5.76 -13.99
C ALA A 80 6.98 -6.78 -13.48
N LEU A 81 7.32 -6.70 -12.20
CA LEU A 81 8.00 -7.78 -11.50
C LEU A 81 6.94 -8.84 -11.15
N ALA A 82 6.95 -9.93 -11.92
CA ALA A 82 5.90 -10.96 -11.90
C ALA A 82 6.12 -12.08 -10.86
N TYR A 83 7.29 -12.13 -10.23
CA TYR A 83 7.59 -13.12 -9.19
C TYR A 83 7.81 -12.41 -7.86
N GLY A 84 7.05 -12.84 -6.85
CA GLY A 84 7.03 -12.25 -5.51
C GLY A 84 7.31 -13.26 -4.40
N ALA A 85 6.98 -12.86 -3.18
CA ALA A 85 7.02 -13.72 -2.00
C ALA A 85 5.63 -14.31 -1.73
N SER A 86 5.40 -15.52 -2.24
CA SER A 86 4.11 -16.22 -2.20
C SER A 86 4.23 -17.62 -1.60
N GLY A 87 5.07 -17.76 -0.57
CA GLY A 87 5.37 -19.04 0.06
C GLY A 87 4.14 -19.70 0.69
N GLU A 88 3.19 -18.89 1.16
CA GLU A 88 1.89 -19.30 1.70
C GLU A 88 1.02 -20.04 0.68
N HIS A 89 1.26 -19.84 -0.62
CA HIS A 89 0.57 -20.51 -1.73
C HIS A 89 1.31 -21.75 -2.26
N ALA A 90 2.44 -22.15 -1.66
CA ALA A 90 3.29 -23.25 -2.15
C ALA A 90 2.59 -24.62 -2.20
N GLY A 91 1.49 -24.78 -1.47
CA GLY A 91 0.65 -25.97 -1.51
C GLY A 91 -0.05 -26.19 -2.87
N PHE A 92 -0.13 -25.19 -3.74
CA PHE A 92 -0.85 -25.26 -5.01
C PHE A 92 0.13 -25.37 -6.20
N PRO A 93 -0.03 -26.38 -7.09
CA PRO A 93 0.82 -26.51 -8.27
C PRO A 93 0.71 -25.28 -9.18
N GLY A 94 1.84 -24.78 -9.64
CA GLY A 94 1.94 -23.60 -10.51
C GLY A 94 2.42 -22.33 -9.80
N THR A 95 2.28 -22.25 -8.47
CA THR A 95 2.83 -21.12 -7.68
C THR A 95 4.36 -21.12 -7.80
N VAL A 96 4.94 -19.96 -8.11
CA VAL A 96 6.38 -19.74 -8.17
C VAL A 96 6.72 -18.56 -7.26
N SER A 97 7.20 -18.88 -6.06
CA SER A 97 7.63 -17.90 -5.07
C SER A 97 9.16 -17.83 -5.03
N ILE A 98 9.70 -16.61 -5.09
CA ILE A 98 11.14 -16.37 -4.86
C ILE A 98 11.47 -16.16 -3.38
N GLY A 99 10.44 -15.95 -2.55
CA GLY A 99 10.57 -15.72 -1.10
C GLY A 99 11.11 -14.35 -0.72
N ASP A 100 10.94 -13.98 0.55
CA ASP A 100 11.25 -12.64 1.06
C ASP A 100 12.71 -12.23 0.85
N SER A 101 13.65 -13.13 1.13
CA SER A 101 15.07 -12.82 1.04
C SER A 101 15.51 -12.51 -0.40
N ALA A 102 15.03 -13.28 -1.38
CA ALA A 102 15.37 -13.04 -2.78
C ALA A 102 14.65 -11.79 -3.31
N LEU A 103 13.36 -11.61 -2.97
CA LEU A 103 12.61 -10.42 -3.37
C LEU A 103 13.26 -9.15 -2.81
N ARG A 104 13.69 -9.15 -1.54
CA ARG A 104 14.43 -8.03 -0.93
C ARG A 104 15.69 -7.69 -1.74
N ILE A 105 16.49 -8.69 -2.12
CA ILE A 105 17.71 -8.48 -2.91
C ILE A 105 17.36 -7.89 -4.29
N VAL A 106 16.34 -8.44 -4.96
CA VAL A 106 15.88 -7.93 -6.26
C VAL A 106 15.44 -6.47 -6.15
N VAL A 107 14.63 -6.11 -5.15
CA VAL A 107 14.16 -4.73 -4.94
C VAL A 107 15.35 -3.79 -4.68
N VAL A 108 16.30 -4.18 -3.82
CA VAL A 108 17.50 -3.37 -3.54
C VAL A 108 18.30 -3.11 -4.83
N GLU A 109 18.58 -4.15 -5.61
CA GLU A 109 19.39 -4.01 -6.83
C GLU A 109 18.64 -3.25 -7.94
N MET A 110 17.31 -3.40 -8.02
CA MET A 110 16.47 -2.59 -8.90
C MET A 110 16.52 -1.11 -8.52
N VAL A 111 16.43 -0.77 -7.23
CA VAL A 111 16.47 0.62 -6.77
C VAL A 111 17.82 1.25 -7.06
N ARG A 112 18.92 0.54 -6.79
CA ARG A 112 20.28 1.02 -7.13
C ARG A 112 20.44 1.24 -8.62
N SER A 113 19.95 0.33 -9.45
CA SER A 113 20.04 0.43 -10.91
C SER A 113 19.17 1.56 -11.48
N LEU A 114 17.91 1.65 -11.05
CA LEU A 114 16.98 2.71 -11.45
C LEU A 114 17.46 4.07 -10.96
N GLY A 115 17.98 4.16 -9.73
CA GLY A 115 18.46 5.40 -9.11
C GLY A 115 19.66 6.05 -9.81
N ILE A 116 20.27 5.38 -10.80
CA ILE A 116 21.29 5.99 -11.67
C ILE A 116 20.69 7.05 -12.60
N TRP A 117 19.40 6.94 -12.94
CA TRP A 117 18.75 7.79 -13.95
C TRP A 117 17.33 8.24 -13.59
N ALA A 118 16.62 7.54 -12.71
CA ALA A 118 15.32 7.93 -12.20
C ALA A 118 15.47 8.88 -11.02
N GLY A 119 14.62 9.91 -10.95
CA GLY A 119 14.59 10.86 -9.85
C GLY A 119 13.82 10.34 -8.64
N ARG A 120 12.80 9.50 -8.87
CA ARG A 120 11.99 8.87 -7.83
C ARG A 120 11.48 7.51 -8.29
N ILE A 121 11.41 6.54 -7.37
CA ILE A 121 10.92 5.19 -7.64
C ILE A 121 9.75 4.87 -6.70
N VAL A 122 8.64 4.38 -7.25
CA VAL A 122 7.52 3.90 -6.44
C VAL A 122 7.11 2.50 -6.88
N PHE A 123 7.20 1.54 -5.97
CA PHE A 123 6.63 0.22 -6.19
C PHE A 123 5.11 0.25 -6.00
N VAL A 124 4.37 -0.26 -6.98
CA VAL A 124 2.91 -0.43 -6.93
C VAL A 124 2.65 -1.91 -6.70
N ASN A 125 2.38 -2.27 -5.45
CA ASN A 125 2.31 -3.65 -5.00
C ASN A 125 0.88 -4.21 -5.10
N GLY A 126 0.72 -5.33 -5.81
CA GLY A 126 -0.53 -6.07 -5.97
C GLY A 126 -0.70 -7.20 -4.95
N HIS A 127 0.37 -7.71 -4.36
CA HIS A 127 0.36 -8.93 -3.55
C HIS A 127 0.72 -8.69 -2.08
N GLY A 128 -0.08 -9.22 -1.15
CA GLY A 128 0.12 -9.07 0.30
C GLY A 128 1.42 -9.69 0.82
N GLY A 129 1.85 -10.82 0.27
CA GLY A 129 3.06 -11.53 0.72
C GLY A 129 4.35 -10.75 0.46
N ASN A 130 4.35 -9.81 -0.49
CA ASN A 130 5.52 -8.96 -0.78
C ASN A 130 5.83 -7.92 0.30
N VAL A 131 4.90 -7.64 1.23
CA VAL A 131 4.98 -6.49 2.15
C VAL A 131 6.22 -6.56 3.03
N ALA A 132 6.57 -7.73 3.57
CA ALA A 132 7.74 -7.86 4.44
C ALA A 132 9.05 -7.53 3.70
N ALA A 133 9.22 -8.08 2.49
CA ALA A 133 10.38 -7.80 1.65
C ALA A 133 10.46 -6.34 1.19
N LEU A 134 9.31 -5.72 0.88
CA LEU A 134 9.22 -4.29 0.54
C LEU A 134 9.58 -3.39 1.71
N ASP A 135 9.02 -3.64 2.90
CA ASP A 135 9.32 -2.88 4.11
C ASP A 135 10.83 -2.88 4.40
N ASP A 136 11.48 -4.04 4.31
CA ASP A 136 12.92 -4.18 4.56
C ASP A 136 13.77 -3.52 3.45
N ALA A 137 13.47 -3.81 2.18
CA ALA A 137 14.25 -3.31 1.05
C ALA A 137 14.12 -1.79 0.87
N VAL A 138 12.89 -1.27 0.88
CA VAL A 138 12.63 0.15 0.72
C VAL A 138 13.14 0.93 1.92
N GLY A 139 12.94 0.42 3.14
CA GLY A 139 13.53 1.02 4.35
C GLY A 139 15.05 1.16 4.25
N GLN A 140 15.75 0.11 3.84
CA GLN A 140 17.20 0.15 3.60
C GLN A 140 17.58 1.19 2.54
N MET A 141 16.91 1.19 1.38
CA MET A 141 17.25 2.08 0.28
C MET A 141 17.01 3.55 0.60
N ARG A 142 15.98 3.85 1.38
CA ARG A 142 15.77 5.20 1.92
C ARG A 142 16.89 5.62 2.87
N ALA A 143 17.35 4.71 3.73
CA ALA A 143 18.49 4.98 4.61
C ALA A 143 19.81 5.19 3.84
N GLU A 144 19.96 4.56 2.67
CA GLU A 144 21.07 4.78 1.72
C GLU A 144 20.91 6.07 0.89
N GLY A 145 19.82 6.84 1.07
CA GLY A 145 19.61 8.15 0.44
C GLY A 145 18.82 8.13 -0.87
N HIS A 146 18.22 7.00 -1.26
CA HIS A 146 17.38 6.94 -2.46
C HIS A 146 15.97 7.51 -2.21
N ASP A 147 15.42 8.28 -3.17
CA ASP A 147 14.00 8.63 -3.19
C ASP A 147 13.17 7.45 -3.72
N VAL A 148 12.88 6.52 -2.82
CA VAL A 148 12.06 5.34 -3.08
C VAL A 148 10.95 5.20 -2.05
N ALA A 149 9.80 4.70 -2.50
CA ALA A 149 8.67 4.35 -1.65
C ALA A 149 7.84 3.21 -2.27
N TRP A 150 6.80 2.74 -1.58
CA TRP A 150 5.84 1.79 -2.14
C TRP A 150 4.38 2.10 -1.75
N THR A 151 3.43 1.66 -2.56
CA THR A 151 1.99 1.72 -2.28
C THR A 151 1.32 0.40 -2.64
N GLY A 152 0.30 -0.01 -1.88
CA GLY A 152 -0.55 -1.13 -2.23
C GLY A 152 -1.67 -0.75 -3.20
N CYS A 153 -2.26 -1.78 -3.82
CA CYS A 153 -3.51 -1.71 -4.58
C CYS A 153 -4.74 -2.01 -3.70
N ASP A 154 -4.65 -1.89 -2.38
CA ASP A 154 -5.74 -2.21 -1.46
C ASP A 154 -6.91 -1.20 -1.53
N VAL A 155 -8.13 -1.71 -1.29
CA VAL A 155 -9.36 -0.92 -1.12
C VAL A 155 -10.03 -1.26 0.22
N PRO A 156 -10.69 -0.30 0.88
CA PRO A 156 -11.44 -0.57 2.10
C PRO A 156 -12.50 -1.66 1.88
N GLY A 157 -12.52 -2.65 2.78
CA GLY A 157 -13.49 -3.75 2.74
C GLY A 157 -13.24 -4.81 1.66
N GLY A 158 -12.09 -4.77 0.97
CA GLY A 158 -11.70 -5.83 0.04
C GLY A 158 -11.48 -7.17 0.74
N ASP A 159 -11.84 -8.27 0.07
CA ASP A 159 -11.52 -9.62 0.53
C ASP A 159 -10.02 -9.94 0.38
N PRO A 160 -9.49 -10.91 1.15
CA PRO A 160 -8.05 -11.14 1.18
C PRO A 160 -7.42 -11.71 -0.09
N HIS A 161 -8.09 -12.64 -0.78
CA HIS A 161 -7.47 -13.34 -1.91
C HIS A 161 -8.48 -14.16 -2.74
N ALA A 162 -8.46 -13.96 -4.05
CA ALA A 162 -9.28 -14.60 -5.07
C ALA A 162 -10.81 -14.54 -4.84
N GLY A 163 -11.29 -13.66 -3.96
CA GLY A 163 -12.71 -13.48 -3.70
C GLY A 163 -13.33 -12.46 -4.66
N ARG A 164 -14.36 -11.75 -4.19
CA ARG A 164 -15.19 -10.86 -5.01
C ARG A 164 -14.38 -9.72 -5.62
N THR A 165 -13.44 -9.16 -4.86
CA THR A 165 -12.70 -7.94 -5.19
C THR A 165 -11.80 -8.17 -6.42
N GLU A 166 -10.87 -9.11 -6.33
CA GLU A 166 -9.95 -9.44 -7.43
C GLU A 166 -10.69 -10.03 -8.62
N THR A 167 -11.70 -10.88 -8.37
CA THR A 167 -12.50 -11.45 -9.46
C THR A 167 -13.23 -10.37 -10.24
N SER A 168 -13.85 -9.40 -9.55
CA SER A 168 -14.53 -8.27 -10.19
C SER A 168 -13.54 -7.44 -11.00
N VAL A 169 -12.37 -7.14 -10.42
CA VAL A 169 -11.30 -6.40 -11.11
C VAL A 169 -10.84 -7.15 -12.37
N MET A 170 -10.61 -8.46 -12.30
CA MET A 170 -10.18 -9.25 -13.44
C MET A 170 -11.27 -9.40 -14.52
N LEU A 171 -12.55 -9.44 -14.15
CA LEU A 171 -13.65 -9.36 -15.11
C LEU A 171 -13.67 -8.03 -15.88
N HIS A 172 -13.22 -6.95 -15.27
CA HIS A 172 -13.08 -5.65 -15.94
C HIS A 172 -11.81 -5.56 -16.78
N LEU A 173 -10.67 -6.03 -16.28
CA LEU A 173 -9.37 -5.87 -16.93
C LEU A 173 -9.11 -6.91 -18.02
N ALA A 174 -9.54 -8.15 -17.81
CA ALA A 174 -9.25 -9.27 -18.71
C ALA A 174 -10.35 -10.36 -18.62
N PRO A 175 -11.60 -10.06 -19.03
CA PRO A 175 -12.75 -10.96 -18.86
C PRO A 175 -12.52 -12.36 -19.46
N ASP A 176 -11.87 -12.46 -20.62
CA ASP A 176 -11.62 -13.73 -21.31
C ASP A 176 -10.68 -14.69 -20.55
N ARG A 177 -9.99 -14.17 -19.53
CA ARG A 177 -9.06 -14.91 -18.66
C ARG A 177 -9.72 -15.43 -17.38
N VAL A 178 -10.96 -15.01 -17.09
CA VAL A 178 -11.70 -15.41 -15.90
C VAL A 178 -12.60 -16.61 -16.23
N ARG A 179 -12.53 -17.67 -15.43
CA ARG A 179 -13.38 -18.87 -15.55
C ARG A 179 -14.45 -18.85 -14.46
N LEU A 180 -15.43 -17.94 -14.59
CA LEU A 180 -16.46 -17.74 -13.56
C LEU A 180 -17.25 -19.01 -13.22
N ASP A 181 -17.41 -19.92 -14.17
CA ASP A 181 -18.03 -21.24 -13.99
C ASP A 181 -17.25 -22.13 -13.01
N ALA A 182 -15.96 -21.89 -12.82
CA ALA A 182 -15.13 -22.58 -11.85
C ALA A 182 -15.09 -21.87 -10.49
N ALA A 183 -15.64 -20.66 -10.36
CA ALA A 183 -15.53 -19.85 -9.14
C ALA A 183 -16.28 -20.51 -7.97
N VAL A 184 -15.59 -20.62 -6.83
CA VAL A 184 -16.15 -21.24 -5.61
C VAL A 184 -15.88 -20.34 -4.40
N ALA A 185 -16.85 -20.28 -3.49
CA ALA A 185 -16.65 -19.62 -2.20
C ALA A 185 -15.56 -20.34 -1.39
N GLY A 186 -14.70 -19.56 -0.76
CA GLY A 186 -13.66 -20.01 0.14
C GLY A 186 -13.94 -19.64 1.59
N ASP A 187 -12.88 -19.41 2.38
CA ASP A 187 -13.04 -18.96 3.76
C ASP A 187 -13.26 -17.44 3.81
N THR A 188 -14.39 -17.01 4.37
CA THR A 188 -14.80 -15.60 4.45
C THR A 188 -14.56 -14.97 5.82
N ARG A 189 -13.89 -15.67 6.75
CA ARG A 189 -13.55 -15.08 8.05
C ARG A 189 -12.59 -13.90 7.86
N PRO A 190 -12.61 -12.88 8.73
CA PRO A 190 -11.71 -11.73 8.61
C PRO A 190 -10.24 -12.16 8.56
N LEU A 191 -9.42 -11.48 7.75
CA LEU A 191 -8.00 -11.81 7.59
C LEU A 191 -7.26 -11.91 8.94
N ALA A 192 -7.56 -10.99 9.88
CA ALA A 192 -6.97 -11.00 11.21
C ALA A 192 -7.18 -12.32 11.98
N VAL A 193 -8.31 -13.01 11.73
CA VAL A 193 -8.63 -14.32 12.31
C VAL A 193 -7.87 -15.44 11.58
N LEU A 194 -7.70 -15.30 10.27
CA LEU A 194 -7.05 -16.31 9.41
C LEU A 194 -5.52 -16.29 9.49
N LEU A 195 -4.91 -15.13 9.74
CA LEU A 195 -3.45 -14.94 9.71
C LEU A 195 -2.65 -15.97 10.52
N PRO A 196 -3.01 -16.34 11.77
CA PRO A 196 -2.30 -17.37 12.51
C PRO A 196 -2.33 -18.73 11.82
N GLU A 197 -3.48 -19.11 11.25
CA GLU A 197 -3.65 -20.38 10.55
C GLU A 197 -2.91 -20.39 9.20
N LEU A 198 -2.94 -19.28 8.46
CA LEU A 198 -2.21 -19.11 7.21
C LEU A 198 -0.71 -19.26 7.41
N ARG A 199 -0.16 -18.65 8.48
CA ARG A 199 1.26 -18.79 8.84
C ARG A 199 1.63 -20.23 9.21
N ALA A 200 0.74 -20.95 9.87
CA ALA A 200 1.01 -22.31 10.34
C ALA A 200 0.82 -23.38 9.26
N ARG A 201 -0.14 -23.21 8.35
CA ARG A 201 -0.62 -24.27 7.44
C ARG A 201 -0.61 -23.88 5.96
N GLY A 202 -0.25 -22.63 5.64
CA GLY A 202 -0.40 -22.07 4.31
C GLY A 202 -1.86 -21.94 3.88
N VAL A 203 -2.08 -21.38 2.70
CA VAL A 203 -3.43 -21.15 2.15
C VAL A 203 -4.15 -22.47 1.92
N ARG A 204 -3.46 -23.50 1.39
CA ARG A 204 -4.09 -24.80 1.09
C ARG A 204 -4.64 -25.51 2.33
N GLY A 205 -3.99 -25.32 3.48
CA GLY A 205 -4.43 -25.89 4.75
C GLY A 205 -5.62 -25.14 5.39
N VAL A 206 -5.86 -23.90 4.99
CA VAL A 206 -6.98 -23.06 5.46
C VAL A 206 -8.15 -23.14 4.50
N ALA A 207 -7.90 -22.94 3.21
CA ALA A 207 -8.88 -22.98 2.14
C ALA A 207 -8.38 -23.92 1.03
N PRO A 208 -8.88 -25.17 0.95
CA PRO A 208 -8.46 -26.13 -0.06
C PRO A 208 -8.70 -25.69 -1.51
N SER A 209 -9.69 -24.82 -1.75
CA SER A 209 -9.93 -24.19 -3.05
C SER A 209 -8.91 -23.11 -3.40
N GLY A 210 -8.16 -22.63 -2.41
CA GLY A 210 -7.25 -21.50 -2.55
C GLY A 210 -7.89 -20.13 -2.42
N VAL A 211 -9.22 -20.05 -2.27
CA VAL A 211 -9.97 -18.79 -2.16
C VAL A 211 -10.10 -18.37 -0.70
N LEU A 212 -9.82 -17.10 -0.39
CA LEU A 212 -10.11 -16.45 0.89
C LEU A 212 -11.10 -15.31 0.63
N GLY A 213 -12.39 -15.67 0.54
CA GLY A 213 -13.47 -14.77 0.13
C GLY A 213 -14.57 -15.51 -0.63
N ASP A 214 -15.48 -14.76 -1.25
CA ASP A 214 -16.57 -15.33 -2.07
C ASP A 214 -16.67 -14.62 -3.43
N PRO A 215 -16.20 -15.25 -4.54
CA PRO A 215 -16.21 -14.66 -5.87
C PRO A 215 -17.56 -14.79 -6.60
N THR A 216 -18.55 -15.52 -6.08
CA THR A 216 -19.73 -16.00 -6.86
C THR A 216 -20.67 -14.90 -7.36
N GLY A 217 -20.55 -13.66 -6.87
CA GLY A 217 -21.32 -12.51 -7.38
C GLY A 217 -20.46 -11.38 -7.93
N ALA A 218 -19.19 -11.64 -8.23
CA ALA A 218 -18.29 -10.66 -8.83
C ALA A 218 -18.80 -10.15 -10.19
N THR A 219 -18.59 -8.87 -10.49
CA THR A 219 -19.03 -8.26 -11.76
C THR A 219 -17.97 -7.33 -12.34
N ALA A 220 -17.97 -7.17 -13.67
CA ALA A 220 -17.07 -6.21 -14.32
C ALA A 220 -17.35 -4.75 -13.92
N GLU A 221 -18.62 -4.40 -13.63
CA GLU A 221 -18.98 -3.06 -13.16
C GLU A 221 -18.40 -2.76 -11.77
N GLU A 222 -18.47 -3.73 -10.86
CA GLU A 222 -17.78 -3.66 -9.57
C GLU A 222 -16.26 -3.54 -9.78
N GLY A 223 -15.70 -4.31 -10.71
CA GLY A 223 -14.29 -4.23 -11.09
C GLY A 223 -13.85 -2.84 -11.53
N LEU A 224 -14.61 -2.19 -12.40
CA LEU A 224 -14.34 -0.83 -12.84
C LEU A 224 -14.34 0.15 -11.66
N ARG A 225 -15.31 0.05 -10.74
CA ARG A 225 -15.37 0.90 -9.55
C ARG A 225 -14.18 0.66 -8.63
N THR A 226 -13.82 -0.60 -8.41
CA THR A 226 -12.68 -0.99 -7.59
C THR A 226 -11.36 -0.50 -8.17
N VAL A 227 -11.11 -0.69 -9.47
CA VAL A 227 -9.91 -0.16 -10.15
C VAL A 227 -9.81 1.35 -10.03
N ARG A 228 -10.92 2.08 -10.16
CA ARG A 228 -10.94 3.54 -9.95
C ARG A 228 -10.57 3.91 -8.51
N ALA A 229 -11.09 3.20 -7.52
CA ALA A 229 -10.77 3.42 -6.12
C ALA A 229 -9.28 3.11 -5.82
N MET A 230 -8.75 1.98 -6.31
CA MET A 230 -7.33 1.62 -6.21
C MET A 230 -6.44 2.71 -6.81
N THR A 231 -6.78 3.15 -8.03
CA THR A 231 -6.05 4.21 -8.75
C THR A 231 -6.08 5.51 -7.97
N ALA A 232 -7.25 5.96 -7.51
CA ALA A 232 -7.38 7.20 -6.76
C ALA A 232 -6.61 7.16 -5.43
N GLY A 233 -6.65 6.03 -4.73
CA GLY A 233 -5.89 5.81 -3.49
C GLY A 233 -4.38 5.87 -3.73
N ALA A 234 -3.88 5.15 -4.74
CA ALA A 234 -2.47 5.14 -5.12
C ALA A 234 -2.01 6.51 -5.60
N LEU A 235 -2.78 7.19 -6.45
CA LEU A 235 -2.49 8.53 -6.93
C LEU A 235 -2.34 9.50 -5.76
N ARG A 236 -3.33 9.55 -4.85
CA ARG A 236 -3.30 10.40 -3.65
C ARG A 236 -2.06 10.12 -2.80
N ARG A 237 -1.73 8.84 -2.55
CA ARG A 237 -0.52 8.45 -1.80
C ARG A 237 0.78 8.90 -2.50
N ILE A 238 0.84 8.82 -3.83
CA ILE A 238 2.03 9.21 -4.61
C ILE A 238 2.20 10.74 -4.66
N THR A 239 1.10 11.49 -4.76
CA THR A 239 1.12 12.95 -4.90
C THR A 239 1.25 13.69 -3.58
N THR A 240 0.55 13.24 -2.53
CA THR A 240 0.45 13.96 -1.24
C THR A 240 0.86 13.12 -0.05
N GLY A 241 1.14 11.83 -0.25
CA GLY A 241 1.56 10.95 0.83
C GLY A 241 3.02 11.16 1.23
N VAL A 242 3.31 10.79 2.47
CA VAL A 242 4.66 10.71 3.00
C VAL A 242 5.00 9.24 3.25
N PRO A 243 6.24 8.81 2.98
CA PRO A 243 6.69 7.48 3.34
C PRO A 243 6.78 7.36 4.87
N ASP A 244 6.24 6.29 5.42
CA ASP A 244 6.48 5.91 6.82
C ASP A 244 7.93 5.42 7.03
N ALA A 245 8.24 4.95 8.25
CA ALA A 245 9.57 4.44 8.59
C ALA A 245 10.03 3.25 7.74
N ARG A 246 9.11 2.55 7.06
CA ARG A 246 9.36 1.38 6.20
C ARG A 246 9.21 1.71 4.72
N GLY A 247 8.95 2.99 4.39
CA GLY A 247 8.83 3.46 3.02
C GLY A 247 7.47 3.23 2.38
N ARG A 248 6.46 2.78 3.13
CA ARG A 248 5.09 2.72 2.62
C ARG A 248 4.53 4.13 2.57
N LEU A 249 3.97 4.53 1.42
CA LEU A 249 3.29 5.81 1.28
C LEU A 249 1.99 5.77 2.08
N VAL A 250 1.90 6.66 3.07
CA VAL A 250 0.69 6.92 3.84
C VAL A 250 0.27 8.37 3.60
N VAL A 251 -1.03 8.63 3.62
CA VAL A 251 -1.49 10.03 3.58
C VAL A 251 -1.68 10.48 5.01
N PRO A 252 -1.01 11.56 5.46
CA PRO A 252 -1.23 12.10 6.80
C PRO A 252 -2.73 12.34 7.02
N GLU A 253 -3.26 11.92 8.16
CA GLU A 253 -4.55 12.42 8.60
C GLU A 253 -4.41 13.93 8.81
N ALA A 254 -5.47 14.69 8.47
CA ALA A 254 -5.49 16.10 8.85
C ALA A 254 -5.30 16.16 10.38
N PRO A 255 -4.43 17.04 10.91
CA PRO A 255 -4.33 17.19 12.35
C PRO A 255 -5.73 17.47 12.89
N GLU A 256 -6.15 16.73 13.92
CA GLU A 256 -7.38 17.04 14.65
C GLU A 256 -7.29 18.52 15.07
N VAL A 257 -8.14 19.35 14.46
CA VAL A 257 -8.34 20.70 14.93
C VAL A 257 -9.08 20.54 16.25
N TRP A 258 -8.33 20.54 17.34
CA TRP A 258 -8.90 20.77 18.65
C TRP A 258 -9.44 22.20 18.61
N GLU A 259 -10.74 22.35 18.40
CA GLU A 259 -11.39 23.61 18.71
C GLU A 259 -11.21 23.82 20.21
N THR A 260 -10.44 24.85 20.59
CA THR A 260 -10.54 25.42 21.93
C THR A 260 -12.02 25.58 22.23
N PRO A 261 -12.58 24.96 23.28
CA PRO A 261 -13.91 25.30 23.72
C PRO A 261 -13.93 26.81 23.91
N GLU A 262 -14.84 27.51 23.22
CA GLU A 262 -15.07 28.92 23.49
C GLU A 262 -15.30 29.04 25.00
N THR A 263 -14.39 29.74 25.68
CA THR A 263 -14.63 30.19 27.04
C THR A 263 -15.96 30.93 27.02
N PRO A 264 -16.99 30.48 27.77
CA PRO A 264 -18.24 31.21 27.83
C PRO A 264 -17.95 32.66 28.22
N GLU A 265 -18.42 33.61 27.42
CA GLU A 265 -18.36 35.02 27.77
C GLU A 265 -18.93 35.19 29.18
N ALA A 266 -18.15 35.81 30.06
CA ALA A 266 -18.59 36.12 31.41
C ALA A 266 -19.85 37.01 31.31
N PRO A 267 -20.93 36.70 32.05
CA PRO A 267 -22.13 37.52 32.00
C PRO A 267 -21.82 38.94 32.50
N ASP A 268 -22.03 39.91 31.61
CA ASP A 268 -21.97 41.33 31.88
C ASP A 268 -23.14 41.73 32.78
N THR A 269 -23.01 41.58 34.09
CA THR A 269 -23.69 42.42 35.09
C THR A 269 -23.24 42.12 36.52
N PRO A 270 -22.86 43.13 37.32
CA PRO A 270 -22.58 42.94 38.74
C PRO A 270 -23.89 42.79 39.52
N GLN A 271 -24.17 41.57 40.00
CA GLN A 271 -25.18 41.36 41.04
C GLN A 271 -24.54 41.67 42.41
N VAL A 272 -24.85 42.87 42.89
CA VAL A 272 -24.59 43.34 44.25
C VAL A 272 -25.38 42.45 45.21
N TRP A 273 -24.69 41.76 46.11
CA TRP A 273 -25.30 41.20 47.33
C TRP A 273 -24.60 41.83 48.53
N GLU A 274 -25.42 42.36 49.42
CA GLU A 274 -25.04 43.16 50.57
C GLU A 274 -24.26 42.34 51.60
N THR A 275 -23.35 43.05 52.26
CA THR A 275 -22.46 42.59 53.32
C THR A 275 -23.23 42.13 54.56
N SER A 276 -22.84 40.98 55.12
CA SER A 276 -22.96 40.74 56.55
C SER A 276 -21.65 40.17 57.10
N ASP A 277 -21.18 40.83 58.15
CA ASP A 277 -20.00 40.54 58.94
C ASP A 277 -19.93 39.08 59.40
N ALA A 278 -18.74 38.46 59.28
CA ALA A 278 -18.17 37.63 60.33
C ALA A 278 -16.69 37.39 60.10
N SER A 279 -15.94 37.80 61.11
CA SER A 279 -14.55 37.57 61.46
C SER A 279 -13.98 36.16 61.25
N GLU A 280 -12.64 36.13 61.23
CA GLU A 280 -11.70 35.02 61.55
C GLU A 280 -10.98 34.37 60.37
N ALA A 281 -9.73 34.82 60.18
CA ALA A 281 -8.69 34.09 59.46
C ALA A 281 -8.03 33.05 60.36
N PRO A 282 -7.63 31.89 59.80
CA PRO A 282 -6.33 31.33 60.17
C PRO A 282 -5.50 30.87 58.97
N SER A 283 -4.28 31.42 58.92
CA SER A 283 -2.98 30.78 58.67
C SER A 283 -2.91 29.50 57.82
N ALA A 284 -2.25 29.60 56.67
CA ALA A 284 -1.78 28.47 55.87
C ALA A 284 -0.63 27.70 56.55
N PRO A 285 -0.56 26.36 56.42
CA PRO A 285 0.67 25.62 56.63
C PRO A 285 1.32 25.16 55.31
N ALA A 286 2.64 25.04 55.41
CA ALA A 286 3.62 24.89 54.35
C ALA A 286 3.65 23.52 53.65
N SER A 287 4.23 23.55 52.45
CA SER A 287 4.52 22.46 51.52
C SER A 287 5.28 21.28 52.15
N ALA A 288 4.90 20.05 51.78
CA ALA A 288 5.65 18.82 52.03
C ALA A 288 6.25 18.26 50.72
N PRO A 289 7.48 17.71 50.74
CA PRO A 289 8.17 17.22 49.54
C PRO A 289 7.84 15.76 49.18
N ALA A 290 8.01 15.44 47.89
CA ALA A 290 7.76 14.14 47.27
C ALA A 290 8.79 13.05 47.66
N PRO A 291 8.39 11.75 47.75
CA PRO A 291 9.32 10.65 47.97
C PRO A 291 9.97 10.13 46.67
N ALA A 292 11.22 9.68 46.81
CA ALA A 292 12.11 9.15 45.77
C ALA A 292 11.71 7.75 45.24
N PRO A 293 12.12 7.38 44.01
CA PRO A 293 11.75 6.11 43.40
C PRO A 293 12.57 4.91 43.90
N THR A 294 11.88 3.81 44.16
CA THR A 294 12.43 2.50 44.54
C THR A 294 12.78 1.63 43.33
N GLY A 295 13.94 0.98 43.39
CA GLY A 295 14.14 -0.40 42.92
C GLY A 295 14.39 -0.67 41.44
N ARG A 296 15.67 -0.90 41.08
CA ARG A 296 16.07 -1.73 39.92
C ARG A 296 15.83 -3.22 40.24
N PRO A 297 15.54 -4.09 39.25
CA PRO A 297 15.78 -5.51 39.38
C PRO A 297 17.21 -5.88 38.95
N GLU A 298 17.83 -6.74 39.75
CA GLU A 298 19.12 -7.36 39.54
C GLU A 298 19.15 -8.28 38.31
N ALA A 299 20.31 -8.30 37.67
CA ALA A 299 20.72 -9.32 36.72
C ALA A 299 21.39 -10.48 37.48
N GLU A 300 21.00 -11.71 37.17
CA GLU A 300 21.73 -12.92 37.57
C GLU A 300 22.15 -13.76 36.35
N ARG A 301 23.17 -14.58 36.60
CA ARG A 301 24.22 -15.02 35.67
C ARG A 301 23.93 -16.34 34.95
N VAL A 302 24.45 -16.42 33.73
CA VAL A 302 25.44 -17.39 33.20
C VAL A 302 25.53 -18.80 33.84
N ALA A 303 25.47 -19.81 32.95
CA ALA A 303 26.31 -21.04 32.88
C ALA A 303 25.57 -22.39 32.99
N ARG A 304 25.21 -22.98 31.83
CA ARG A 304 25.79 -24.21 31.26
C ARG A 304 24.96 -24.71 30.08
#